data_AF-A0A945I5C4-F1
#
_entry.id   AF-A0A945I5C4-F1
#
_cell.length_a   1.000
_cell.length_b   1.000
_cell.length_c   1.000
_cell.angle_alpha   90.00
_cell.angle_beta   90.00
_cell.angle_gamma   90.00
#
_symmetry.space_group_name_H-M   'P 1'
#
loop_
_entity.id
_entity.type
_entity.pdbx_description
1 polymer ?
#
loop_
_entity_poly.entity_id
_entity_poly.type
_entity_poly.pdbx_seq_one_letter_code
_entity_poly.pdbx_strand_id
1 'polypeptide(L)'
;MKFFLNKFCRSTSGVAATEFALVTPILLIVALSLFDIGSAVSESLVLKSAARVGAEYALLDSDDTAGIQAAVFGATSKSTDNLTVSTSVFCECAKVALICGQTCPLDGSVPNQFVTVSLTDIYAPLLLPQSDTQLSAEVTLSIQ
;
A
#
# COMPACT_ATOMS: atom_id res chain seq x y z
N MET A 1 58.83 11.57 20.29
CA MET A 1 57.64 11.38 19.43
C MET A 1 57.70 10.15 18.49
N LYS A 2 58.86 9.79 17.91
CA LYS A 2 59.00 8.63 16.99
C LYS A 2 58.63 7.24 17.56
N PHE A 3 58.77 7.03 18.88
CA PHE A 3 58.55 5.72 19.51
C PHE A 3 57.06 5.34 19.63
N PHE A 4 56.18 6.33 19.75
CA PHE A 4 54.73 6.09 19.85
C PHE A 4 54.12 5.70 18.49
N LEU A 5 54.59 6.28 17.38
CA LEU A 5 54.10 5.91 16.04
C LEU A 5 54.44 4.46 15.68
N ASN A 6 55.62 3.96 16.05
CA ASN A 6 56.02 2.58 15.75
C ASN A 6 55.22 1.54 16.56
N LYS A 7 54.66 1.92 17.71
CA LYS A 7 53.82 1.06 18.56
C LYS A 7 52.38 0.97 18.03
N PHE A 8 51.86 2.03 17.43
CA PHE A 8 50.57 2.02 16.74
C PHE A 8 50.59 1.18 15.46
N CYS A 9 51.66 1.27 14.64
CA CYS A 9 51.79 0.46 13.42
C CYS A 9 51.94 -1.05 13.66
N ARG A 10 52.23 -1.49 14.90
CA ARG A 10 52.44 -2.91 15.24
C ARG A 10 51.32 -3.51 16.11
N SER A 11 50.26 -2.74 16.37
CA SER A 11 49.13 -3.16 17.20
C SER A 11 48.06 -3.84 16.33
N THR A 12 47.82 -5.13 16.55
CA THR A 12 46.78 -5.91 15.85
C THR A 12 45.42 -5.84 16.54
N SER A 13 45.33 -5.22 17.73
CA SER A 13 44.10 -5.14 18.53
C SER A 13 42.98 -4.30 17.90
N GLY A 14 43.23 -3.61 16.78
CA GLY A 14 42.24 -2.81 16.06
C GLY A 14 41.72 -3.44 14.76
N VAL A 15 42.22 -4.60 14.35
CA VAL A 15 41.88 -5.20 13.04
C VAL A 15 40.39 -5.53 12.94
N ALA A 16 39.81 -6.13 13.99
CA ALA A 16 38.38 -6.42 14.06
C ALA A 16 37.52 -5.15 13.98
N ALA A 17 37.98 -4.03 14.58
CA ALA A 17 37.28 -2.75 14.50
C ALA A 17 37.34 -2.15 13.08
N THR A 18 38.47 -2.31 12.37
CA THR A 18 38.60 -1.85 10.98
C THR A 18 37.80 -2.70 10.00
N GLU A 19 37.74 -4.02 10.20
CA GLU A 19 36.90 -4.92 9.39
C GLU A 19 35.42 -4.60 9.58
N PHE A 20 34.99 -4.40 10.84
CA PHE A 20 33.61 -4.00 11.13
C PHE A 20 33.28 -2.63 10.54
N ALA A 21 34.19 -1.65 10.64
CA ALA A 21 33.97 -0.32 10.07
C ALA A 21 33.77 -0.33 8.54
N LEU A 22 34.35 -1.31 7.83
CA LEU A 22 34.17 -1.48 6.38
C LEU A 22 32.87 -2.22 6.03
N VAL A 23 32.46 -3.21 6.82
CA VAL A 23 31.25 -4.03 6.54
C VAL A 23 29.97 -3.33 6.99
N THR A 24 30.01 -2.60 8.12
CA THR A 24 28.86 -1.90 8.70
C THR A 24 28.12 -0.97 7.73
N PRO A 25 28.76 -0.08 6.94
CA PRO A 25 28.03 0.80 6.04
C PRO A 25 27.21 0.03 4.99
N ILE A 26 27.74 -1.09 4.48
CA ILE A 26 27.01 -1.94 3.53
C ILE A 26 25.81 -2.61 4.22
N LEU A 27 26.02 -3.14 5.43
CA LEU A 27 24.96 -3.79 6.21
C LEU A 27 23.84 -2.80 6.56
N LEU A 28 24.17 -1.56 6.93
CA LEU A 28 23.19 -0.51 7.22
C LEU A 28 22.34 -0.16 6.01
N ILE A 29 22.93 -0.01 4.82
CA ILE A 29 22.18 0.27 3.59
C ILE A 29 21.20 -0.87 3.27
N VAL A 30 21.66 -2.12 3.41
CA VAL A 30 20.81 -3.29 3.19
C VAL A 30 19.68 -3.37 4.23
N ALA A 31 19.98 -3.16 5.51
CA ALA A 31 18.99 -3.19 6.58
C ALA A 31 17.92 -2.10 6.42
N LEU A 32 18.33 -0.86 6.10
CA LEU A 32 17.42 0.26 5.89
C LEU A 32 16.55 0.06 4.63
N SER A 33 17.13 -0.45 3.54
CA SER A 33 16.34 -0.73 2.33
C SER A 33 15.32 -1.85 2.53
N LEU A 34 15.66 -2.90 3.30
CA LEU A 34 14.71 -3.95 3.66
C LEU A 34 13.59 -3.42 4.57
N PHE A 35 13.88 -2.47 5.46
CA PHE A 35 12.89 -1.85 6.32
C PHE A 35 11.85 -1.06 5.52
N ASP A 36 12.29 -0.27 4.53
CA ASP A 36 11.39 0.47 3.64
C ASP A 36 10.49 -0.48 2.84
N ILE A 37 11.06 -1.52 2.23
CA ILE A 37 10.26 -2.48 1.44
C ILE A 37 9.29 -3.25 2.35
N GLY A 38 9.75 -3.69 3.52
CA GLY A 38 8.92 -4.43 4.47
C GLY A 38 7.73 -3.62 4.97
N SER A 39 7.95 -2.35 5.31
CA SER A 39 6.87 -1.45 5.73
C SER A 39 5.90 -1.15 4.59
N ALA A 40 6.39 -0.84 3.38
CA ALA A 40 5.53 -0.65 2.20
C ALA A 40 4.64 -1.86 1.90
N VAL A 41 5.19 -3.08 1.98
CA VAL A 41 4.42 -4.31 1.79
C VAL A 41 3.36 -4.48 2.89
N SER A 42 3.72 -4.24 4.15
CA SER A 42 2.76 -4.36 5.26
C SER A 42 1.57 -3.40 5.08
N GLU A 43 1.82 -2.16 4.67
CA GLU A 43 0.76 -1.19 4.40
C GLU A 43 -0.10 -1.60 3.20
N SER A 44 0.51 -2.11 2.12
CA SER A 44 -0.24 -2.60 0.96
C SER A 44 -1.21 -3.73 1.31
N LEU A 45 -0.87 -4.58 2.28
CA LEU A 45 -1.74 -5.65 2.76
C LEU A 45 -2.91 -5.08 3.58
N VAL A 46 -2.65 -4.08 4.43
CA VAL A 46 -3.70 -3.37 5.18
C VAL A 46 -4.67 -2.68 4.23
N LEU A 47 -4.17 -1.99 3.20
CA LEU A 47 -5.01 -1.34 2.19
C LEU A 47 -5.86 -2.36 1.44
N LYS A 48 -5.30 -3.48 0.99
CA LYS A 48 -6.09 -4.54 0.31
C LYS A 48 -7.16 -5.12 1.23
N SER A 49 -6.84 -5.35 2.49
CA SER A 49 -7.80 -5.83 3.49
C SER A 49 -8.92 -4.82 3.70
N ALA A 50 -8.60 -3.53 3.82
CA ALA A 50 -9.59 -2.48 4.00
C ALA A 50 -10.45 -2.26 2.76
N ALA A 51 -9.87 -2.29 1.56
CA ALA A 51 -10.61 -2.21 0.30
C ALA A 51 -11.63 -3.35 0.20
N ARG A 52 -11.27 -4.55 0.66
CA ARG A 52 -12.19 -5.68 0.74
C ARG A 52 -13.34 -5.45 1.72
N VAL A 53 -13.08 -4.88 2.90
CA VAL A 53 -14.14 -4.52 3.87
C VAL A 53 -15.06 -3.45 3.29
N GLY A 54 -14.51 -2.42 2.63
CA GLY A 54 -15.31 -1.42 1.94
C GLY A 54 -16.15 -2.00 0.81
N ALA A 55 -15.60 -2.95 0.05
CA ALA A 55 -16.33 -3.63 -1.02
C ALA A 55 -17.41 -4.58 -0.48
N GLU A 56 -17.20 -5.21 0.68
CA GLU A 56 -18.23 -5.99 1.38
C GLU A 56 -19.37 -5.08 1.88
N TYR A 57 -19.04 -3.89 2.38
CA TYR A 57 -20.05 -2.89 2.72
C TYR A 57 -20.84 -2.45 1.49
N ALA A 58 -20.16 -2.28 0.35
CA ALA A 58 -20.83 -1.92 -0.89
C ALA A 58 -21.85 -2.96 -1.36
N LEU A 59 -21.74 -4.23 -0.94
CA LEU A 59 -22.78 -5.26 -1.21
C LEU A 59 -24.10 -4.97 -0.49
N LEU A 60 -24.06 -4.27 0.65
CA LEU A 60 -25.24 -3.89 1.42
C LEU A 60 -25.87 -2.62 0.83
N ASP A 61 -25.04 -1.61 0.59
CA ASP A 61 -25.44 -0.35 -0.01
C ASP A 61 -24.29 0.20 -0.87
N SER A 62 -24.45 0.12 -2.19
CA SER A 62 -23.43 0.58 -3.14
C SER A 62 -23.40 2.10 -3.30
N ASP A 63 -24.47 2.79 -2.91
CA ASP A 63 -24.63 4.24 -3.07
C ASP A 63 -24.18 5.01 -1.81
N ASP A 64 -24.15 4.35 -0.64
CA ASP A 64 -23.63 4.93 0.60
C ASP A 64 -22.09 5.00 0.63
N THR A 65 -21.55 5.92 -0.17
CA THR A 65 -20.11 6.21 -0.23
C THR A 65 -19.53 6.65 1.12
N ALA A 66 -20.33 7.26 2.00
CA ALA A 66 -19.90 7.67 3.34
C ALA A 66 -19.75 6.46 4.27
N GLY A 67 -20.69 5.52 4.21
CA GLY A 67 -20.62 4.23 4.91
C GLY A 67 -19.45 3.37 4.45
N ILE A 68 -19.19 3.30 3.14
CA ILE A 68 -18.03 2.60 2.58
C ILE A 68 -16.72 3.23 3.10
N GLN A 69 -16.63 4.56 3.08
CA GLN A 69 -15.46 5.26 3.64
C GLN A 69 -15.27 4.97 5.13
N ALA A 70 -16.34 5.04 5.93
CA ALA A 70 -16.27 4.76 7.36
C ALA A 70 -15.80 3.31 7.64
N ALA A 71 -16.28 2.34 6.86
CA ALA A 71 -15.87 0.94 6.95
C ALA A 71 -14.37 0.76 6.61
N VAL A 72 -13.89 1.43 5.57
CA VAL A 72 -12.47 1.44 5.19
C VAL A 72 -11.60 2.08 6.28
N PHE A 73 -11.98 3.25 6.80
CA PHE A 73 -11.22 3.93 7.85
C PHE A 73 -11.19 3.12 9.16
N GLY A 74 -12.29 2.44 9.50
CA GLY A 74 -12.34 1.50 10.61
C GLY A 74 -11.38 0.32 10.46
N ALA A 75 -11.15 -0.14 9.22
CA ALA A 75 -10.25 -1.25 8.92
C ALA A 75 -8.76 -0.84 8.82
N THR A 76 -8.45 0.38 8.39
CA THR A 76 -7.05 0.84 8.24
C THR A 76 -6.48 1.50 9.49
N SER A 77 -7.32 2.04 10.38
CA SER A 77 -6.88 2.93 11.47
C SER A 77 -6.01 4.11 11.00
N LYS A 78 -6.06 4.47 9.71
CA LYS A 78 -5.30 5.58 9.12
C LYS A 78 -6.12 6.87 9.10
N SER A 79 -5.44 8.01 9.19
CA SER A 79 -6.06 9.34 9.10
C SER A 79 -6.53 9.65 7.67
N THR A 80 -7.59 10.45 7.55
CA THR A 80 -8.17 10.93 6.29
C THR A 80 -7.22 11.80 5.47
N ASP A 81 -6.17 12.35 6.09
CA ASP A 81 -5.23 13.26 5.42
C ASP A 81 -4.27 12.54 4.47
N ASN A 82 -3.99 11.26 4.74
CA ASN A 82 -3.03 10.47 3.96
C ASN A 82 -3.71 9.44 3.06
N LEU A 83 -4.97 9.07 3.37
CA LEU A 83 -5.72 8.02 2.71
C LEU A 83 -6.92 8.60 1.93
N THR A 84 -6.87 8.49 0.61
CA THR A 84 -7.98 8.79 -0.29
C THR A 84 -8.75 7.53 -0.64
N VAL A 85 -10.07 7.56 -0.50
CA VAL A 85 -10.99 6.47 -0.83
C VAL A 85 -11.89 6.92 -1.96
N SER A 86 -11.88 6.20 -3.08
CA SER A 86 -12.80 6.42 -4.20
C SER A 86 -13.60 5.15 -4.48
N THR A 87 -14.88 5.34 -4.76
CA THR A 87 -15.82 4.25 -5.10
C THR A 87 -16.41 4.55 -6.48
N SER A 88 -16.50 3.52 -7.31
CA SER A 88 -17.16 3.62 -8.61
C SER A 88 -18.03 2.39 -8.85
N VAL A 89 -19.24 2.64 -9.30
CA VAL A 89 -20.23 1.60 -9.62
C VAL A 89 -20.37 1.58 -11.15
N PHE A 90 -20.30 0.39 -11.74
CA PHE A 90 -20.58 0.19 -13.16
C PHE A 90 -21.43 -1.05 -13.37
N CYS A 91 -22.30 -1.02 -14.38
CA CYS A 91 -23.13 -2.15 -14.75
C CYS A 91 -22.75 -2.64 -16.14
N GLU A 92 -22.78 -3.97 -16.35
CA GLU A 92 -22.57 -4.55 -17.66
C GLU A 92 -23.57 -5.67 -18.00
N CYS A 93 -23.90 -5.76 -19.28
CA CYS A 93 -24.69 -6.81 -19.89
C CYS A 93 -23.83 -7.53 -20.93
N ALA A 94 -23.54 -8.81 -20.74
CA ALA A 94 -22.72 -9.59 -21.69
C ALA A 94 -21.40 -8.87 -22.09
N LYS A 95 -20.73 -8.23 -21.12
CA LYS A 95 -19.50 -7.41 -21.28
C LYS A 95 -19.68 -6.06 -21.98
N VAL A 96 -20.91 -5.55 -22.07
CA VAL A 96 -21.22 -4.21 -22.57
C VAL A 96 -21.62 -3.31 -21.41
N ALA A 97 -20.89 -2.23 -21.19
CA ALA A 97 -21.18 -1.27 -20.13
C ALA A 97 -22.54 -0.58 -20.37
N LEU A 98 -23.33 -0.46 -19.30
CA LEU A 98 -24.67 0.11 -19.31
C LEU A 98 -24.90 0.92 -18.02
N ILE A 99 -25.90 1.79 -18.05
CA ILE A 99 -26.39 2.50 -16.85
C ILE A 99 -27.15 1.49 -15.97
N CYS A 100 -26.80 1.47 -14.68
CA CYS A 100 -27.48 0.64 -13.69
C CYS A 100 -28.98 0.98 -13.60
N GLY A 101 -29.83 -0.05 -13.54
CA GLY A 101 -31.29 0.08 -13.54
C GLY A 101 -31.96 0.04 -14.92
N GLN A 102 -31.21 -0.16 -16.00
CA GLN A 102 -31.76 -0.48 -17.33
C GLN A 102 -31.70 -1.99 -17.59
N THR A 103 -32.69 -2.55 -18.29
CA THR A 103 -32.65 -3.94 -18.72
C THR A 103 -31.71 -4.12 -19.92
N CYS A 104 -31.06 -5.27 -20.01
CA CYS A 104 -30.15 -5.57 -21.12
C CYS A 104 -30.88 -5.49 -22.47
N PRO A 105 -30.38 -4.70 -23.46
CA PRO A 105 -31.09 -4.48 -24.73
C PRO A 105 -31.27 -5.75 -25.59
N LEU A 106 -30.39 -6.74 -25.41
CA LEU A 106 -30.34 -7.94 -26.24
C LEU A 106 -31.20 -9.07 -25.68
N ASP A 107 -31.21 -9.23 -24.35
CA ASP A 107 -31.78 -10.42 -23.68
C ASP A 107 -32.86 -10.10 -22.65
N GLY A 108 -33.18 -8.82 -22.42
CA GLY A 108 -34.18 -8.38 -21.42
C GLY A 108 -33.84 -8.74 -19.97
N SER A 109 -32.63 -9.24 -19.72
CA SER A 109 -32.14 -9.64 -18.40
C SER A 109 -31.73 -8.42 -17.56
N VAL A 110 -31.61 -8.62 -16.24
CA VAL A 110 -31.02 -7.63 -15.33
C VAL A 110 -29.50 -7.53 -15.57
N PRO A 111 -28.92 -6.32 -15.61
CA PRO A 111 -27.48 -6.13 -15.80
C PRO A 111 -26.71 -6.60 -14.56
N ASN A 112 -25.49 -7.10 -14.75
CA ASN A 112 -24.60 -7.37 -13.62
C ASN A 112 -24.03 -6.04 -13.12
N GLN A 113 -24.16 -5.77 -11.83
CA GLN A 113 -23.57 -4.58 -11.20
C GLN A 113 -22.20 -4.94 -10.62
N PHE A 114 -21.27 -4.00 -10.72
CA PHE A 114 -19.93 -4.11 -10.16
C PHE A 114 -19.61 -2.85 -9.40
N VAL A 115 -18.90 -3.01 -8.28
CA VAL A 115 -18.37 -1.91 -7.49
C VAL A 115 -16.88 -2.07 -7.37
N THR A 116 -16.18 -1.00 -7.72
CA THR A 116 -14.75 -0.86 -7.53
C THR A 116 -14.50 0.11 -6.39
N VAL A 117 -13.76 -0.37 -5.39
CA VAL A 117 -13.24 0.44 -4.29
C VAL A 117 -11.73 0.61 -4.51
N SER A 118 -11.30 1.85 -4.67
CA SER A 118 -9.91 2.23 -4.86
C SER A 118 -9.42 3.02 -3.66
N LEU A 119 -8.27 2.62 -3.13
CA LEU A 119 -7.60 3.25 -2.01
C LEU A 119 -6.23 3.75 -2.46
N THR A 120 -5.91 5.00 -2.13
CA THR A 120 -4.60 5.59 -2.38
C THR A 120 -4.07 6.18 -1.07
N ASP A 121 -2.91 5.70 -0.65
CA ASP A 121 -2.22 6.15 0.57
C ASP A 121 -0.87 6.78 0.22
N ILE A 122 -0.53 7.88 0.89
CA ILE A 122 0.77 8.55 0.75
C ILE A 122 1.75 7.89 1.70
N TYR A 123 2.73 7.17 1.15
CA TYR A 123 3.76 6.49 1.93
C TYR A 123 5.08 7.24 1.87
N ALA A 124 5.70 7.45 3.05
CA ALA A 124 6.97 8.14 3.20
C ALA A 124 8.06 7.14 3.65
N PRO A 125 8.92 6.66 2.73
CA PRO A 125 10.03 5.77 3.07
C PRO A 125 11.10 6.48 3.91
N LEU A 126 11.89 5.71 4.66
CA LEU A 126 12.92 6.23 5.54
C LEU A 126 14.22 6.56 4.79
N LEU A 127 14.63 5.71 3.84
CA LEU A 127 15.91 5.82 3.13
C LEU A 127 15.75 6.41 1.73
N LEU A 128 14.66 6.08 1.02
CA LEU A 128 14.44 6.55 -0.34
C LEU A 128 14.04 8.04 -0.37
N PRO A 129 14.48 8.82 -1.37
CA PRO A 129 14.09 10.21 -1.50
C PRO A 129 12.56 10.31 -1.57
N GLN A 130 12.01 11.29 -0.87
CA GLN A 130 10.59 11.54 -0.69
C GLN A 130 9.95 12.03 -1.99
N SER A 131 9.89 11.18 -3.00
CA SER A 131 9.12 11.40 -4.21
C SER A 131 7.78 10.72 -4.02
N ASP A 132 6.80 11.42 -3.43
CA ASP A 132 5.38 11.07 -3.32
C ASP A 132 5.05 9.61 -3.70
N THR A 133 5.57 8.64 -2.94
CA THR A 133 5.37 7.23 -3.27
C THR A 133 3.96 6.87 -2.84
N GLN A 134 3.06 6.82 -3.81
CA GLN A 134 1.68 6.43 -3.58
C GLN A 134 1.56 4.91 -3.57
N LEU A 135 0.99 4.38 -2.49
CA LEU A 135 0.54 2.99 -2.42
C LEU A 135 -0.93 2.95 -2.81
N SER A 136 -1.25 2.23 -3.88
CA SER A 136 -2.63 2.07 -4.34
C SER A 136 -3.07 0.62 -4.21
N ALA A 137 -4.31 0.43 -3.76
CA ALA A 137 -4.99 -0.86 -3.74
C ALA A 137 -6.38 -0.70 -4.36
N GLU A 138 -6.75 -1.64 -5.23
CA GLU A 138 -8.06 -1.64 -5.89
C GLU A 138 -8.69 -3.02 -5.74
N VAL A 139 -9.98 -3.04 -5.39
CA VAL A 139 -10.78 -4.25 -5.29
C VAL A 139 -12.09 -4.02 -6.03
N THR A 140 -12.40 -4.90 -6.98
CA THR A 140 -13.67 -4.92 -7.71
C THR A 140 -14.48 -6.14 -7.29
N LEU A 141 -15.74 -5.93 -6.89
CA LEU A 141 -16.69 -6.99 -6.57
C LEU A 141 -17.95 -6.86 -7.42
N SER A 142 -18.58 -7.99 -7.75
CA SER A 142 -19.91 -8.03 -8.40
C SER A 142 -21.01 -7.98 -7.34
N ILE A 143 -22.01 -7.12 -7.55
CA ILE A 143 -23.25 -7.04 -6.79
C ILE A 143 -24.34 -7.59 -7.71
N GLN A 144 -25.02 -8.66 -7.27
CA GLN A 144 -26.09 -9.29 -8.06
C GLN A 144 -27.38 -8.50 -8.01
#